data_AF-A0A948AZA5-F1
#
_entry.id   AF-A0A948AZA5-F1
#
_cell.length_a   1.000
_cell.length_b   1.000
_cell.length_c   1.000
_cell.angle_alpha   90.00
_cell.angle_beta   90.00
_cell.angle_gamma   90.00
#
_symmetry.space_group_name_H-M   'P 1'
#
loop_
_entity.id
_entity.type
_entity.pdbx_description
1 polymer ?
#
loop_
_entity_poly.entity_id
_entity_poly.type
_entity_poly.pdbx_seq_one_letter_code
_entity_poly.pdbx_strand_id
1 'polypeptide(L)' 'MIYAIKKQSESNERLMSRFKKVVQRSRIMETKRNRYHKPKPTKKFVREAAVKRAEHRKKRERAKFYS' A
#
# COMPACT_ATOMS: atom_id res chain seq x y z
N MET A 1 8.82 0.68 -18.31
CA MET A 1 8.17 -0.58 -18.73
C MET A 1 8.30 -1.59 -17.60
N ILE A 2 7.21 -2.20 -17.14
CA ILE A 2 7.25 -3.21 -16.07
C ILE A 2 7.06 -4.59 -16.70
N TYR A 3 8.05 -5.46 -16.54
CA TYR A 3 8.00 -6.83 -17.03
C TYR A 3 8.73 -7.76 -16.06
N ALA A 4 8.39 -9.04 -16.08
CA ALA A 4 9.09 -10.09 -15.35
C ALA A 4 9.40 -11.24 -16.31
N ILE A 5 10.68 -11.60 -16.41
CA ILE A 5 11.12 -12.74 -17.22
C ILE A 5 11.14 -13.98 -16.34
N LYS A 6 10.63 -15.11 -16.85
CA LYS A 6 10.65 -16.41 -16.15
C LYS A 6 12.08 -16.90 -15.98
N LYS A 7 12.43 -17.35 -14.78
CA LYS A 7 13.71 -18.04 -14.51
C LYS A 7 13.54 -19.55 -14.74
N GLN A 8 14.62 -20.24 -15.15
CA GLN A 8 14.57 -21.68 -15.48
C GLN A 8 13.98 -22.56 -14.37
N SER A 9 14.34 -22.33 -13.11
CA SER A 9 13.88 -23.12 -11.95
C SER A 9 12.62 -22.58 -11.28
N GLU A 10 11.93 -21.61 -11.90
CA GLU A 10 10.80 -20.93 -11.28
C GLU A 10 9.44 -21.46 -11.76
N SER A 11 8.54 -21.74 -10.82
CA SER A 11 7.14 -22.03 -11.11
C SER A 11 6.38 -20.79 -11.61
N ASN A 12 5.34 -20.98 -12.42
CA ASN A 12 4.55 -19.87 -12.94
C ASN A 12 3.92 -19.01 -11.83
N GLU A 13 3.48 -19.62 -10.73
CA GLU A 13 2.92 -18.89 -9.59
C GLU A 13 3.93 -17.95 -8.94
N ARG A 14 5.18 -18.40 -8.81
CA ARG A 14 6.27 -17.61 -8.22
C ARG A 14 6.64 -16.43 -9.12
N LEU A 15 6.62 -16.62 -10.44
CA LEU A 15 6.77 -15.55 -11.42
C LEU A 15 5.64 -14.51 -11.28
N MET A 16 4.38 -14.95 -11.21
CA MET A 16 3.23 -14.06 -11.04
C MET A 16 3.30 -13.27 -9.74
N SER A 17 3.70 -13.91 -8.63
CA SER A 17 3.93 -13.24 -7.34
C SER A 17 5.02 -12.17 -7.45
N ARG A 18 6.14 -12.47 -8.12
CA ARG A 18 7.21 -11.47 -8.36
C ARG A 18 6.70 -10.31 -9.21
N PHE A 19 6.01 -10.58 -10.31
CA PHE A 19 5.45 -9.54 -11.16
C PHE A 19 4.51 -8.63 -10.37
N LYS A 20 3.59 -9.20 -9.59
CA LYS A 20 2.69 -8.43 -8.70
C LYS A 20 3.48 -7.54 -7.73
N LYS A 21 4.55 -8.04 -7.12
CA LYS A 21 5.42 -7.25 -6.24
C LYS A 21 6.08 -6.07 -6.97
N VAL A 22 6.57 -6.29 -8.20
CA VAL A 22 7.17 -5.22 -9.01
C VAL A 22 6.13 -4.16 -9.38
N VAL A 23 4.93 -4.56 -9.79
CA VAL A 23 3.81 -3.65 -10.08
C VAL A 23 3.43 -2.85 -8.83
N GLN A 24 3.30 -3.48 -7.67
CA GLN A 24 3.00 -2.77 -6.42
C GLN A 24 4.10 -1.80 -6.02
N ARG A 25 5.38 -2.22 -6.11
CA ARG A 25 6.54 -1.36 -5.81
C ARG A 25 6.62 -0.15 -6.72
N SER A 26 6.23 -0.29 -7.98
CA SER A 26 6.24 0.81 -8.95
C SER A 26 5.23 1.92 -8.68
N ARG A 27 4.29 1.71 -7.73
CA ARG A 27 3.25 2.67 -7.36
C ARG A 27 2.38 3.16 -8.53
N ILE A 28 2.38 2.46 -9.68
CA ILE A 28 1.50 2.80 -10.81
C ILE A 28 0.03 2.84 -10.36
N MET A 29 -0.37 1.99 -9.42
CA MET A 29 -1.74 2.01 -8.89
C MET A 29 -2.07 3.29 -8.08
N GLU A 30 -1.07 4.00 -7.54
CA GLU A 30 -1.27 5.28 -6.86
C GLU A 30 -1.68 6.39 -7.83
N THR A 31 -1.37 6.25 -9.12
CA THR A 31 -1.81 7.22 -10.16
C THR A 31 -3.34 7.34 -10.20
N LYS A 32 -4.08 6.24 -9.99
CA LYS A 32 -5.55 6.25 -9.89
C LYS A 32 -6.02 7.14 -8.73
N ARG A 33 -5.29 7.13 -7.61
CA ARG A 33 -5.61 7.94 -6.42
C ARG A 33 -5.35 9.42 -6.64
N ASN A 34 -4.43 9.77 -7.53
CA ASN A 34 -4.01 11.13 -7.86
C ASN A 34 -4.64 11.65 -9.16
N ARG A 35 -5.64 10.96 -9.71
CA ARG A 35 -6.34 11.36 -10.95
C ARG A 35 -6.93 12.77 -10.85
N TYR A 36 -7.47 13.12 -9.69
CA TYR A 36 -8.11 14.41 -9.44
C TYR A 36 -7.25 15.27 -8.52
N HIS A 37 -7.28 16.58 -8.78
CA HIS A 37 -6.67 17.57 -7.91
C HIS A 37 -7.25 17.48 -6.49
N LYS A 38 -6.37 17.57 -5.48
CA LYS A 38 -6.76 17.62 -4.07
C LYS A 38 -6.15 18.87 -3.45
N PRO A 39 -6.93 19.68 -2.72
CA PRO A 39 -6.39 20.84 -2.02
C PRO A 39 -5.38 20.40 -0.96
N LYS A 40 -4.45 21.31 -0.63
CA LYS A 40 -3.52 21.08 0.48
C LYS A 40 -4.31 20.84 1.78
N PRO A 41 -3.89 19.88 2.61
CA PRO A 41 -4.62 19.57 3.85
C PRO A 41 -4.59 20.77 4.81
N THR A 42 -5.75 21.10 5.38
CA THR A 42 -5.88 22.13 6.42
C THR A 42 -5.34 21.60 7.76
N LYS A 43 -5.02 22.51 8.69
CA LYS A 43 -4.57 22.12 10.06
C LYS A 43 -5.56 21.17 10.74
N LYS A 44 -6.87 21.40 10.55
CA LYS A 44 -7.95 20.53 11.06
C LYS A 44 -7.84 19.11 10.50
N PHE A 45 -7.69 18.97 9.17
CA PHE A 45 -7.54 17.67 8.53
C PHE A 45 -6.29 16.91 9.02
N VAL A 46 -5.17 17.61 9.21
CA VAL A 46 -3.93 17.00 9.74
C VAL A 46 -4.15 16.45 11.16
N ARG A 47 -4.88 17.19 12.00
CA ARG A 47 -5.25 16.76 13.36
C ARG A 47 -6.15 15.53 13.34
N GLU A 48 -7.21 15.54 12.55
CA GLU A 48 -8.12 14.40 12.40
C GLU A 48 -7.39 13.14 11.92
N ALA A 49 -6.51 13.28 10.92
CA ALA A 49 -5.68 12.18 10.44
C ALA A 49 -4.72 11.65 11.53
N ALA A 50 -4.19 12.51 12.40
CA ALA A 50 -3.35 12.10 13.52
C ALA A 50 -4.13 11.31 14.58
N VAL A 51 -5.34 11.77 14.93
CA VAL A 51 -6.23 11.06 15.85
C VAL A 51 -6.57 9.66 15.31
N LYS A 52 -6.97 9.57 14.04
CA LYS A 52 -7.25 8.28 13.39
C LYS A 52 -6.04 7.34 13.39
N ARG A 53 -4.83 7.86 13.13
CA ARG A 53 -3.59 7.05 13.22
C ARG A 53 -3.38 6.50 14.64
N ALA A 54 -3.65 7.29 15.67
CA ALA A 54 -3.54 6.84 17.06
C ALA A 54 -4.59 5.76 17.39
N GLU A 55 -5.84 5.92 16.95
CA GLU A 55 -6.89 4.91 17.09
C GLU A 55 -6.47 3.57 16.45
N HIS A 56 -5.98 3.62 15.20
CA HIS A 56 -5.51 2.41 14.51
C HIS A 56 -4.28 1.76 15.15
N ARG A 57 -3.40 2.53 15.80
CA ARG A 57 -2.28 1.99 16.59
C ARG A 57 -2.80 1.24 17.81
N LYS A 58 -3.69 1.87 18.59
CA LYS A 58 -4.34 1.23 19.75
C LYS A 58 -5.09 -0.06 19.37
N LYS A 59 -5.84 -0.03 18.26
CA LYS A 59 -6.54 -1.23 17.76
C LYS A 59 -5.56 -2.36 17.41
N ARG A 60 -4.44 -2.03 16.74
CA ARG A 60 -3.40 -3.01 16.39
C ARG A 60 -2.71 -3.58 17.63
N GLU A 61 -2.46 -2.77 18.65
CA GLU A 61 -1.89 -3.25 19.92
C GLU A 61 -2.83 -4.22 20.62
N ARG A 62 -4.11 -3.88 20.76
CA ARG A 62 -5.11 -4.79 21.33
C ARG A 62 -5.20 -6.10 20.55
N ALA A 63 -5.22 -6.03 19.22
CA ALA A 63 -5.30 -7.23 18.37
C ALA A 63 -4.13 -8.21 18.56
N LYS A 64 -2.97 -7.78 19.09
CA LYS A 64 -1.86 -8.69 19.40
C LYS A 64 -2.17 -9.65 20.55
N PHE A 65 -3.05 -9.27 21.47
CA PHE A 65 -3.34 -10.02 22.69
C PHE A 65 -4.63 -10.83 22.60
N TYR A 66 -5.46 -10.59 21.58
CA TYR A 66 -6.77 -11.22 21.40
C TYR A 66 -6.90 -11.88 20.01
N SER A 67 -5.82 -12.46 19.49
CA SER A 67 -5.83 -13.20 18.22
C SER A 67 -6.09 -14.68 18.44
#